data_AF-A0A1H3TXZ3-F1
#
_entry.id   AF-A0A1H3TXZ3-F1
#
_cell.length_a   1.000
_cell.length_b   1.000
_cell.length_c   1.000
_cell.angle_alpha   90.00
_cell.angle_beta   90.00
_cell.angle_gamma   90.00
#
_symmetry.space_group_name_H-M   'P 1'
#
loop_
_entity.id
_entity.type
_entity.pdbx_description
1 polymer ?
#
loop_
_entity_poly.entity_id
_entity_poly.type
_entity_poly.pdbx_seq_one_letter_code
_entity_poly.pdbx_strand_id
1 'polypeptide(L)' 'MTQNDVAARMGLTQQKLSHLELNAPNVSADRLLRLLSVLGVELVLRRPAAASQTTDGSSAYPW' A
#
# COMPACT_ATOMS: atom_id res chain seq x y z
N MET A 1 -8.36 -6.16 -17.74
CA MET A 1 -9.26 -6.75 -16.72
C MET A 1 -10.27 -5.68 -16.35
N THR A 2 -11.57 -5.98 -16.38
CA THR A 2 -12.63 -5.03 -16.00
C THR A 2 -12.88 -5.07 -14.49
N GLN A 3 -13.57 -4.06 -13.97
CA GLN A 3 -14.01 -4.06 -12.56
C GLN A 3 -14.90 -5.27 -12.25
N ASN A 4 -15.73 -5.70 -13.21
CA ASN A 4 -16.58 -6.88 -13.03
C ASN A 4 -15.75 -8.18 -12.92
N ASP A 5 -14.66 -8.29 -13.67
CA ASP A 5 -13.74 -9.43 -13.58
C ASP A 5 -13.02 -9.49 -12.22
N VAL A 6 -12.58 -8.32 -11.71
CA VAL A 6 -11.93 -8.22 -10.39
C VAL A 6 -12.92 -8.58 -9.28
N ALA A 7 -14.13 -8.05 -9.37
CA ALA A 7 -15.20 -8.30 -8.42
C ALA A 7 -15.51 -9.81 -8.36
N ALA A 8 -15.70 -10.45 -9.51
CA ALA A 8 -15.94 -11.89 -9.60
C ALA A 8 -14.82 -12.72 -8.93
N ARG A 9 -13.55 -12.39 -9.20
CA ARG A 9 -12.39 -13.07 -8.60
C ARG A 9 -12.25 -12.84 -7.09
N MET A 10 -12.75 -11.71 -6.59
CA MET A 10 -12.82 -11.42 -5.16
C MET A 10 -14.08 -11.97 -4.46
N GLY A 11 -15.00 -12.60 -5.19
CA GLY A 11 -16.30 -13.03 -4.67
C GLY A 11 -17.23 -11.87 -4.32
N LEU A 12 -17.13 -10.75 -5.05
CA LEU A 12 -17.94 -9.55 -4.89
C LEU A 12 -18.80 -9.28 -6.12
N THR A 13 -19.80 -8.42 -5.94
CA THR A 13 -20.45 -7.73 -7.04
C THR A 13 -19.63 -6.52 -7.48
N GLN A 14 -19.79 -6.08 -8.73
CA GLN A 14 -19.12 -4.86 -9.23
C GLN A 14 -19.51 -3.61 -8.43
N GLN A 15 -20.77 -3.49 -7.98
CA GLN A 15 -21.18 -2.41 -7.07
C GLN A 15 -20.42 -2.43 -5.74
N LYS A 16 -20.21 -3.60 -5.12
CA LYS A 16 -19.40 -3.71 -3.89
C LYS A 16 -17.94 -3.31 -4.13
N LEU A 17 -17.40 -3.64 -5.31
CA LEU A 17 -16.05 -3.21 -5.68
C LEU A 17 -15.98 -1.68 -5.93
N SER A 18 -16.97 -1.10 -6.60
CA SER A 18 -17.06 0.35 -6.78
C SER A 18 -17.17 1.11 -5.45
N HIS A 19 -17.96 0.58 -4.50
CA HIS A 19 -18.05 1.13 -3.16
C HIS A 19 -16.72 1.04 -2.40
N LEU A 20 -15.98 -0.05 -2.59
CA LEU A 20 -14.65 -0.26 -2.02
C LEU A 20 -13.65 0.76 -2.57
N GLU A 21 -13.64 0.99 -3.89
CA GLU A 21 -12.77 1.99 -4.53
C GLU A 21 -13.06 3.42 -4.04
N LEU A 22 -14.34 3.78 -3.90
CA LEU A 22 -14.75 5.09 -3.39
C LEU A 22 -14.38 5.28 -1.91
N ASN A 23 -14.37 4.20 -1.13
CA ASN A 23 -14.09 4.20 0.31
C ASN A 23 -12.74 3.56 0.65
N ALA A 24 -11.76 3.67 -0.24
CA ALA A 24 -10.43 3.07 -0.09
C ALA A 24 -9.76 3.32 1.27
N PRO A 25 -9.88 4.50 1.92
CA PRO A 25 -9.30 4.74 3.25
C PRO A 25 -9.84 3.83 4.36
N ASN A 26 -11.05 3.28 4.19
CA ASN A 26 -11.74 2.45 5.19
C ASN A 26 -11.63 0.95 4.88
N VAL A 27 -10.85 0.57 3.87
CA VAL A 27 -10.68 -0.82 3.45
C VAL A 27 -9.81 -1.57 4.45
N SER A 28 -10.24 -2.76 4.86
CA SER A 28 -9.43 -3.62 5.73
C SER A 28 -8.18 -4.11 5.01
N ALA A 29 -7.10 -4.34 5.77
CA ALA A 29 -5.85 -4.85 5.22
C ALA A 29 -6.04 -6.20 4.49
N ASP A 30 -6.86 -7.11 5.03
CA ASP A 30 -7.24 -8.36 4.37
C ASP A 30 -7.77 -8.11 2.95
N ARG A 31 -8.72 -7.19 2.83
CA ARG A 31 -9.40 -6.90 1.57
C ARG A 31 -8.45 -6.29 0.55
N LEU A 32 -7.58 -5.38 1.00
CA LEU A 32 -6.53 -4.78 0.17
C LEU A 32 -5.55 -5.86 -0.33
N LEU A 33 -5.05 -6.73 0.54
CA LEU A 33 -4.12 -7.80 0.17
C LEU A 33 -4.75 -8.79 -0.82
N ARG A 34 -6.03 -9.12 -0.66
CA ARG A 34 -6.79 -9.95 -1.60
C ARG A 34 -6.92 -9.28 -2.96
N LEU A 35 -7.20 -7.98 -3.00
CA LEU A 35 -7.25 -7.20 -4.24
C LEU A 35 -5.89 -7.24 -4.95
N LEU A 36 -4.80 -6.92 -4.24
CA LEU A 36 -3.44 -6.97 -4.80
C LEU A 36 -3.10 -8.35 -5.36
N SER A 37 -3.48 -9.42 -4.64
CA SER A 37 -3.30 -10.80 -5.11
C SER A 37 -4.05 -11.09 -6.42
N VAL A 38 -5.31 -10.62 -6.55
CA VAL A 38 -6.10 -10.77 -7.78
C VAL A 38 -5.50 -9.98 -8.94
N LEU A 39 -4.89 -8.83 -8.66
CA LEU A 39 -4.19 -8.00 -9.65
C LEU A 39 -2.80 -8.54 -10.01
N GLY A 40 -2.27 -9.52 -9.28
CA GLY A 40 -0.90 -10.00 -9.45
C GLY A 40 0.16 -8.99 -8.98
N VAL A 41 -0.19 -8.13 -8.02
CA VAL A 41 0.69 -7.10 -7.46
C VAL A 41 1.26 -7.57 -6.12
N GLU A 42 2.57 -7.40 -5.93
CA GLU A 42 3.26 -7.70 -4.69
C GLU A 42 3.39 -6.45 -3.79
N LEU A 43 3.07 -6.59 -2.51
CA LEU A 43 3.27 -5.54 -1.51
C LEU A 43 4.63 -5.73 -0.81
N VAL A 44 5.56 -4.80 -1.03
CA VAL A 44 6.87 -4.80 -0.37
C VAL A 44 6.90 -3.75 0.74
N LEU A 45 6.98 -4.20 2.00
CA LEU A 45 7.17 -3.31 3.14
C LEU A 45 8.65 -3.01 3.31
N ARG A 46 9.02 -1.73 3.26
CA ARG A 46 10.38 -1.27 3.50
C ARG A 46 10.43 -0.53 4.82
N ARG A 47 11.47 -0.79 5.62
CA ARG A 47 11.78 0.10 6.73
C ARG A 47 12.10 1.47 6.10
N PRO A 48 11.56 2.59 6.62
CA PRO A 48 12.04 3.90 6.23
C PRO A 48 13.55 3.88 6.39
N ALA A 49 14.30 4.30 5.36
CA ALA A 49 15.70 4.61 5.58
C ALA A 49 15.69 5.55 6.78
N ALA A 50 16.38 5.18 7.87
CA ALA A 50 16.52 6.05 9.02
C ALA A 50 16.88 7.41 8.42
N ALA A 51 15.97 8.38 8.53
CA ALA A 51 16.23 9.73 8.05
C ALA A 51 17.60 10.02 8.61
N SER A 52 18.60 10.15 7.73
CA SER A 52 19.96 10.42 8.15
C SER A 52 19.81 11.57 9.09
N GLN A 53 19.91 11.29 10.39
CA GLN A 53 20.04 12.33 11.36
C GLN A 53 21.37 12.88 10.93
N THR A 54 21.34 14.00 10.19
CA THR A 54 22.48 14.84 10.00
C THR A 54 22.78 15.32 11.40
N THR A 55 23.45 14.45 12.15
CA THR A 55 24.25 14.84 13.28
C THR A 55 25.37 15.63 12.63
N ASP A 56 25.09 16.89 12.31
CA ASP A 56 26.11 17.94 12.34
C ASP A 56 26.51 18.08 13.82
N GLY A 57 27.15 17.01 14.30
CA GLY A 57 27.85 16.94 15.56
C GLY A 57 29.12 17.72 15.36
N SER A 58 29.03 18.99 15.72
CA SER A 58 30.13 19.90 15.90
C SER A 58 31.35 19.21 16.53
N SER A 59 32.53 19.60 16.02
CA SER A 59 33.85 19.60 16.68
C SER A 59 34.86 18.51 16.28
N ALA A 60 35.82 18.91 15.43
CA ALA A 60 37.24 18.61 15.62
C ALA A 60 38.10 19.55 14.76
N TYR A 61 38.52 20.69 15.32
CA TYR A 61 39.64 21.48 14.80
C TYR A 61 40.95 20.66 14.90
N PRO A 62 41.90 20.86 13.96
CA PRO A 62 43.21 21.30 14.41
C PRO A 62 43.84 22.32 13.44
N TRP A 63 43.46 23.58 13.59
CA TRP A 63 44.33 24.75 13.40
C TRP A 63 43.75 25.92 14.18
#